data_AF-A0A2N2SZE4-F1
#
_entry.id   AF-A0A2N2SZE4-F1
#
_cell.length_a   1.000
_cell.length_b   1.000
_cell.length_c   1.000
_cell.angle_alpha   90.00
_cell.angle_beta   90.00
_cell.angle_gamma   90.00
#
_symmetry.space_group_name_H-M   'P 1'
#
loop_
_entity.id
_entity.type
_entity.pdbx_description
1 polymer ?
#
loop_
_entity_poly.entity_id
_entity_poly.type
_entity_poly.pdbx_seq_one_letter_code
_entity_poly.pdbx_strand_id
1 'polypeptide(L)'
;GCIVSGSYVAHSVLFSEVRVHSDCHIDEAVVLPDVTIHRHCRLRKVVIDRGCEIPEGMVVGEDAVLDAQRFERSEGGVVLITREMLAQLK
;
A
#
# COMPACT_ATOMS: atom_id res chain seq x y z
N GLY A 1 5.51 11.75 12.99
CA GLY A 1 4.26 12.29 12.39
C GLY A 1 4.08 11.73 10.99
N CYS A 2 2.99 12.03 10.29
CA CYS A 2 2.77 11.54 8.92
C CYS A 2 3.12 12.59 7.88
N ILE A 3 3.74 12.19 6.77
CA ILE A 3 4.14 13.10 5.68
C ILE A 3 3.50 12.61 4.38
N VAL A 4 2.67 13.44 3.76
CA VAL A 4 2.04 13.17 2.46
C VAL A 4 2.50 14.24 1.47
N SER A 5 3.27 13.84 0.45
CA SER A 5 3.95 14.78 -0.45
C SER A 5 3.41 14.70 -1.87
N GLY A 6 2.42 15.53 -2.24
CA GLY A 6 1.95 15.61 -3.64
C GLY A 6 1.27 14.33 -4.11
N SER A 7 0.43 13.75 -3.26
CA SER A 7 -0.25 12.48 -3.51
C SER A 7 -1.73 12.57 -3.15
N TYR A 8 -2.54 11.77 -3.84
CA TYR A 8 -3.97 11.66 -3.58
C TYR A 8 -4.21 10.56 -2.55
N VAL A 9 -4.87 10.92 -1.44
CA VAL A 9 -5.27 9.98 -0.39
C VAL A 9 -6.73 10.21 -0.06
N ALA A 10 -7.57 9.19 -0.28
CA ALA A 10 -9.00 9.23 0.01
C ALA A 10 -9.48 7.94 0.68
N HIS A 11 -10.56 8.03 1.47
CA HIS A 11 -11.18 6.89 2.16
C HIS A 11 -10.17 6.00 2.92
N SER A 12 -9.10 6.60 3.43
CA SER A 12 -7.94 5.87 3.95
C SER A 12 -7.58 6.30 5.36
N VAL A 13 -7.03 5.36 6.12
CA VAL A 13 -6.52 5.59 7.48
C VAL A 13 -5.01 5.42 7.47
N LEU A 14 -4.29 6.50 7.79
CA LEU A 14 -2.84 6.52 7.94
C LEU A 14 -2.51 6.55 9.44
N PHE A 15 -1.80 5.53 9.93
CA PHE A 15 -1.29 5.51 11.30
C PHE A 15 -0.01 6.37 11.45
N SER A 16 0.58 6.40 12.63
CA SER A 16 1.78 7.16 12.97
C SER A 16 2.99 6.81 12.11
N GLU A 17 3.86 7.80 11.86
CA GLU A 17 5.14 7.65 11.15
C GLU A 17 5.03 7.14 9.70
N VAL A 18 3.88 7.34 9.05
CA VAL A 18 3.70 6.98 7.63
C VAL A 18 4.27 8.06 6.71
N ARG A 19 5.05 7.64 5.70
CA ARG A 19 5.54 8.52 4.62
C ARG A 19 4.94 8.11 3.28
N VAL A 20 4.31 9.08 2.62
CA VAL A 20 3.80 8.95 1.26
C VAL A 20 4.56 9.92 0.36
N HIS A 21 5.35 9.35 -0.57
CA HIS A 21 6.06 10.08 -1.61
C HIS A 21 5.11 10.53 -2.73
N SER A 22 5.63 11.26 -3.72
CA SER A 22 4.86 11.96 -4.75
C SER A 22 4.25 11.06 -5.82
N ASP A 23 3.17 11.58 -6.40
CA ASP A 23 2.40 10.96 -7.49
C ASP A 23 1.80 9.60 -7.12
N CYS A 24 1.49 9.41 -5.83
CA CYS A 24 0.78 8.23 -5.36
C CYS A 24 -0.74 8.44 -5.39
N HIS A 25 -1.46 7.38 -5.69
CA HIS A 25 -2.91 7.32 -5.60
C HIS A 25 -3.31 6.23 -4.60
N ILE A 26 -3.82 6.64 -3.45
CA ILE A 26 -4.18 5.75 -2.34
C ILE A 26 -5.67 5.93 -2.05
N ASP A 27 -6.45 4.86 -2.23
CA ASP A 27 -7.89 4.86 -2.02
C ASP A 27 -8.32 3.59 -1.25
N GLU A 28 -9.28 3.74 -0.34
CA GLU A 28 -9.80 2.63 0.47
C GLU A 28 -8.69 1.83 1.21
N ALA A 29 -7.69 2.52 1.79
CA ALA A 29 -6.51 1.88 2.37
C ALA A 29 -6.40 2.02 3.90
N VAL A 30 -5.89 0.98 4.55
CA VAL A 30 -5.47 1.03 5.97
C VAL A 30 -3.96 0.83 6.02
N VAL A 31 -3.24 1.86 6.45
CA VAL A 31 -1.78 1.89 6.46
C VAL A 31 -1.26 1.89 7.90
N LEU A 32 -0.71 0.77 8.34
CA LEU A 32 -0.18 0.61 9.70
C LEU A 32 1.07 1.49 9.95
N PRO A 33 1.52 1.61 11.22
CA PRO A 33 2.64 2.50 11.55
C PRO A 33 3.94 2.20 10.79
N ASP A 34 4.81 3.20 10.69
CA ASP A 34 6.17 3.11 10.13
C ASP A 34 6.23 2.67 8.65
N VAL A 35 5.13 2.78 7.91
CA VAL A 35 5.08 2.42 6.49
C VAL A 35 5.65 3.54 5.62
N THR A 36 6.46 3.17 4.62
CA THR A 36 6.92 4.08 3.56
C THR A 36 6.34 3.66 2.22
N ILE A 37 5.67 4.58 1.54
CA ILE A 37 5.11 4.40 0.20
C ILE A 37 5.92 5.24 -0.77
N HIS A 38 6.75 4.61 -1.61
CA HIS A 38 7.55 5.27 -2.63
C HIS A 38 6.69 5.84 -3.78
N ARG A 39 7.34 6.48 -4.76
CA ARG A 39 6.68 7.31 -5.78
C ARG A 39 5.81 6.47 -6.72
N HIS A 40 4.86 7.11 -7.38
CA HIS A 40 4.06 6.52 -8.46
C HIS A 40 3.26 5.26 -8.07
N CYS A 41 3.05 5.03 -6.77
CA CYS A 41 2.29 3.87 -6.29
C CYS A 41 0.79 4.08 -6.47
N ARG A 42 0.09 3.02 -6.86
CA ARG A 42 -1.37 3.00 -6.99
C ARG A 42 -1.94 1.88 -6.14
N LEU A 43 -2.58 2.25 -5.04
CA LEU A 43 -3.00 1.33 -4.00
C LEU A 43 -4.49 1.50 -3.76
N ARG A 44 -5.26 0.43 -3.96
CA ARG A 44 -6.71 0.42 -3.76
C ARG A 44 -7.17 -0.78 -2.96
N LYS A 45 -8.04 -0.58 -1.96
CA LYS A 45 -8.58 -1.66 -1.11
C LYS A 45 -7.47 -2.50 -0.48
N VAL A 46 -6.51 -1.84 0.15
CA VAL A 46 -5.33 -2.51 0.73
C VAL A 46 -5.22 -2.32 2.24
N VAL A 47 -4.64 -3.31 2.90
CA VAL A 47 -4.14 -3.23 4.27
C VAL A 47 -2.64 -3.44 4.23
N ILE A 48 -1.87 -2.45 4.67
CA ILE A 48 -0.40 -2.48 4.64
C ILE A 48 0.12 -2.66 6.06
N ASP A 49 0.84 -3.75 6.31
CA ASP A 49 1.38 -4.07 7.63
C ASP A 49 2.51 -3.12 8.07
N ARG A 50 2.78 -3.10 9.38
CA ARG A 50 3.73 -2.20 10.03
C ARG A 50 5.12 -2.32 9.42
N GLY A 51 5.77 -1.17 9.18
CA GLY A 51 7.16 -1.13 8.73
C GLY A 51 7.37 -1.65 7.31
N CYS A 52 6.32 -1.75 6.50
CA CYS A 52 6.44 -2.08 5.08
C CYS A 52 7.02 -0.91 4.28
N GLU A 53 7.85 -1.24 3.29
CA GLU A 53 8.37 -0.31 2.30
C GLU A 53 7.80 -0.70 0.94
N ILE A 54 6.79 0.05 0.48
CA ILE A 54 6.14 -0.19 -0.81
C ILE A 54 7.04 0.39 -1.91
N PRO A 55 7.57 -0.45 -2.84
CA PRO A 55 8.49 -0.01 -3.87
C PRO A 55 7.84 0.94 -4.88
N GLU A 56 8.66 1.74 -5.55
CA GLU A 56 8.22 2.71 -6.55
C GLU A 56 7.43 2.05 -7.69
N GLY A 57 6.33 2.69 -8.08
CA GLY A 57 5.47 2.21 -9.17
C GLY A 57 4.64 0.97 -8.85
N MET A 58 4.61 0.52 -7.59
CA MET A 58 3.80 -0.65 -7.22
C MET A 58 2.31 -0.36 -7.38
N VAL A 59 1.64 -1.28 -8.07
CA VAL A 59 0.19 -1.25 -8.32
C VAL A 59 -0.46 -2.44 -7.62
N VAL A 60 -1.43 -2.17 -6.75
CA VAL A 60 -2.22 -3.17 -6.01
C VAL A 60 -3.67 -2.73 -5.93
N GLY A 61 -4.60 -3.66 -6.16
CA GLY A 61 -6.04 -3.41 -6.13
C GLY A 61 -6.67 -3.17 -7.50
N GLU A 62 -5.95 -3.47 -8.58
CA GLU A 62 -6.39 -3.27 -9.97
C GLU A 62 -6.50 -4.56 -10.77
N ASP A 63 -5.67 -5.55 -10.48
CA ASP A 63 -5.72 -6.86 -11.09
C ASP A 63 -5.84 -7.92 -10.00
N ALA A 64 -7.07 -8.40 -9.82
CA ALA A 64 -7.41 -9.37 -8.79
C ALA A 64 -6.61 -10.68 -8.89
N VAL A 65 -6.26 -11.11 -10.11
CA VAL A 65 -5.52 -12.37 -10.33
C VAL A 65 -4.07 -12.17 -9.94
N LEU A 66 -3.48 -11.06 -10.36
CA LEU A 66 -2.10 -10.70 -10.09
C LEU A 66 -1.87 -10.38 -8.61
N ASP A 67 -2.81 -9.68 -7.98
CA ASP A 67 -2.76 -9.34 -6.56
C ASP A 67 -2.85 -10.61 -5.70
N ALA A 68 -3.72 -11.57 -6.05
CA ALA A 68 -3.84 -12.85 -5.35
C ALA A 68 -2.62 -13.77 -5.53
N GLN A 69 -1.81 -13.56 -6.57
CA GLN A 69 -0.56 -14.30 -6.77
C GLN A 69 0.59 -13.73 -5.93
N ARG A 70 0.58 -12.41 -5.67
CA ARG A 70 1.66 -11.69 -4.98
C ARG A 70 1.42 -11.53 -3.48
N PHE A 71 0.16 -11.43 -3.09
CA PHE A 71 -0.27 -11.02 -1.77
C PHE A 71 -1.48 -11.84 -1.32
N GLU A 72 -1.84 -11.72 -0.04
CA GLU A 72 -3.05 -12.35 0.46
C GLU A 72 -4.27 -11.49 0.14
N ARG A 73 -5.22 -12.04 -0.62
CA ARG A 73 -6.44 -11.35 -1.04
C ARG A 73 -7.66 -12.03 -0.46
N SER A 74 -8.47 -11.27 0.28
CA SER A 74 -9.74 -11.74 0.81
C SER A 74 -10.81 -11.88 -0.28
N GLU A 75 -11.87 -12.64 0.00
CA GLU A 75 -13.02 -12.78 -0.90
C GLU A 75 -13.69 -11.44 -1.23
N GLY A 76 -13.70 -10.50 -0.27
CA GLY A 76 -14.21 -9.13 -0.45
C GLY A 76 -13.31 -8.23 -1.32
N GLY A 77 -12.16 -8.74 -1.77
CA GLY A 77 -11.22 -8.03 -2.63
C GLY A 77 -10.25 -7.10 -1.89
N VAL A 78 -10.14 -7.21 -0.57
CA VAL A 78 -9.12 -6.50 0.21
C VAL A 78 -7.80 -7.26 0.13
N VAL A 79 -6.71 -6.56 -0.15
CA VAL A 79 -5.35 -7.13 -0.26
C VAL A 79 -4.53 -6.79 0.98
N LEU A 80 -3.97 -7.80 1.64
CA LEU A 80 -3.01 -7.67 2.74
C LEU A 80 -1.58 -7.70 2.19
N ILE A 81 -0.80 -6.66 2.50
CA ILE A 81 0.60 -6.55 2.13
C ILE A 81 1.46 -6.63 3.39
N THR A 82 2.36 -7.62 3.47
CA THR A 82 3.33 -7.78 4.57
C THR A 82 4.78 -7.66 4.08
N ARG A 83 5.70 -7.47 5.02
CA ARG A 83 7.14 -7.37 4.73
C ARG A 83 7.68 -8.66 4.11
N GLU A 84 7.21 -9.82 4.56
CA GLU A 84 7.61 -11.11 4.00
C GLU A 84 7.18 -11.25 2.55
N MET A 85 5.95 -10.84 2.21
CA MET A 85 5.43 -10.87 0.84
C MET A 85 6.25 -9.95 -0.07
N LEU A 86 6.55 -8.72 0.39
CA LEU A 86 7.39 -7.79 -0.36
C LEU A 86 8.81 -8.31 -0.57
N ALA A 87 9.36 -9.05 0.41
CA ALA A 87 10.69 -9.64 0.29
C ALA A 87 10.76 -10.78 -0.75
N GLN A 88 9.66 -11.49 -0.99
CA GLN A 88 9.57 -12.55 -1.99
C GLN A 88 9.47 -12.04 -3.44
N LEU A 89 9.18 -10.75 -3.62
CA LEU A 89 9.10 -10.09 -4.93
C LEU A 89 10.46 -9.55 -5.42
N LYS A 90 11.50 -9.63 -4.59
CA LYS A 90 12.88 -9.25 -4.93
C LYS A 90 13.65 -10.44 -5.49
#